data_AF-A0A7Y4ZLI5-F1
#
_entry.id   AF-A0A7Y4ZLI5-F1
#
_cell.length_a   1.000
_cell.length_b   1.000
_cell.length_c   1.000
_cell.angle_alpha   90.00
_cell.angle_beta   90.00
_cell.angle_gamma   90.00
#
_symmetry.space_group_name_H-M   'P 1'
#
loop_
_entity.id
_entity.type
_entity.pdbx_description
1 polymer ?
#
loop_
_entity_poly.entity_id
_entity_poly.type
_entity_poly.pdbx_seq_one_letter_code
_entity_poly.pdbx_strand_id
1 'polypeptide(L)'
;MARCTAPVRGHKSASAAAACPECSSRSGRYGGYVASSYSSSASTAGGYRSGGGGGGGGSKSRPRWSRVGSSVSYTSAQVQSLTPIREAVEARATSQPDLRDVFLCHAWDDRQGPAKQLHELLVAAGVKVWFSEKDLGLGVPMMRAIDKGLANSRIGLVLVTPALLDRLPKESVADKELSALLAGNQLVPIVHNTTYEALRNVSPLLASRTGLSTKEDPMEVVAAKIAELVAL
;
A
#
# COMPACT_ATOMS: atom_id res chain seq x y z
N MET A 1 -0.26 -8.96 64.99
CA MET A 1 0.45 -9.20 63.70
C MET A 1 -0.54 -9.87 62.76
N ALA A 2 -0.87 -9.23 61.64
CA ALA A 2 -1.71 -9.87 60.63
C ALA A 2 -0.88 -10.96 59.92
N ARG A 3 -1.46 -12.15 59.71
CA ARG A 3 -0.80 -13.29 59.06
C ARG A 3 -1.50 -13.61 57.75
N CYS A 4 -0.75 -13.86 56.68
CA CYS A 4 -1.31 -14.31 55.40
C CYS A 4 -2.08 -15.63 55.56
N THR A 5 -3.33 -15.66 55.10
CA THR A 5 -4.24 -16.82 55.16
C THR A 5 -4.41 -17.52 53.81
N ALA A 6 -3.57 -17.21 52.82
CA ALA A 6 -3.63 -17.85 51.52
C ALA A 6 -3.30 -19.36 51.60
N PRO A 7 -3.85 -20.20 50.71
CA PRO A 7 -3.45 -21.60 50.58
C PRO A 7 -1.95 -21.73 50.30
N VAL A 8 -1.39 -22.93 50.52
CA VAL A 8 0.05 -23.23 50.30
C VAL A 8 0.54 -22.83 48.88
N ARG A 9 -0.37 -22.73 47.91
CA ARG A 9 -0.08 -22.31 46.52
C ARG A 9 -0.20 -20.79 46.26
N GLY A 10 -0.40 -19.97 47.30
CA GLY A 10 -0.54 -18.51 47.19
C GLY A 10 -1.93 -18.02 46.75
N HIS A 11 -2.05 -16.72 46.52
CA HIS A 11 -3.30 -16.10 46.06
C HIS A 11 -3.59 -16.46 44.59
N LYS A 12 -4.85 -16.81 44.29
CA LYS A 12 -5.29 -17.20 42.94
C LYS A 12 -5.48 -16.03 41.96
N SER A 13 -5.42 -14.79 42.44
CA SER A 13 -5.52 -13.58 41.61
C SER A 13 -4.59 -12.48 42.12
N ALA A 14 -4.11 -11.63 41.20
CA ALA A 14 -3.23 -10.51 41.51
C ALA A 14 -3.90 -9.50 42.46
N SER A 15 -5.21 -9.27 42.30
CA SER A 15 -6.00 -8.38 43.16
C SER A 15 -6.09 -8.89 44.60
N ALA A 16 -6.22 -10.22 44.79
CA ALA A 16 -6.24 -10.82 46.12
C ALA A 16 -4.87 -10.78 46.81
N ALA A 17 -3.77 -10.86 46.04
CA ALA A 17 -2.41 -10.68 46.55
C ALA A 17 -2.14 -9.22 46.96
N ALA A 18 -2.60 -8.25 46.16
CA ALA A 18 -2.42 -6.82 46.41
C ALA A 18 -3.22 -6.32 47.63
N ALA A 19 -4.36 -6.93 47.92
CA ALA A 19 -5.16 -6.63 49.12
C ALA A 19 -4.63 -7.31 50.41
N CYS A 20 -3.64 -8.21 50.29
CA CYS A 20 -3.04 -8.86 51.44
C CYS A 20 -1.99 -7.94 52.10
N PRO A 21 -2.11 -7.62 53.40
CA PRO A 21 -1.15 -6.75 54.10
C PRO A 21 0.29 -7.26 54.10
N GLU A 22 0.49 -8.55 53.86
CA GLU A 22 1.79 -9.21 53.99
C GLU A 22 2.41 -9.61 52.64
N CYS A 23 1.58 -9.87 51.62
CA CYS A 23 2.06 -10.20 50.28
C CYS A 23 2.12 -9.00 49.33
N SER A 24 1.37 -7.93 49.60
CA SER A 24 1.33 -6.72 48.76
C SER A 24 2.67 -6.00 48.67
N SER A 25 3.51 -6.07 49.70
CA SER A 25 4.84 -5.46 49.73
C SER A 25 5.93 -6.29 49.05
N ARG A 26 5.67 -7.56 48.71
CA ARG A 26 6.62 -8.48 48.05
C ARG A 26 6.53 -8.52 46.54
N SER A 27 5.46 -8.01 45.92
CA SER A 27 5.29 -8.04 44.46
C SER A 27 6.13 -7.00 43.69
N GLY A 28 7.07 -6.32 44.37
CA GLY A 28 7.80 -5.17 43.82
C GLY A 28 9.31 -5.33 43.61
N ARG A 29 9.94 -6.50 43.82
CA ARG A 29 11.40 -6.62 43.62
C ARG A 29 11.86 -7.95 42.98
N TYR A 30 12.77 -7.76 42.03
CA TYR A 30 13.69 -8.72 41.39
C TYR A 30 13.10 -9.56 40.25
N GLY A 31 13.68 -9.59 39.04
CA GLY A 31 14.94 -9.03 38.53
C GLY A 31 15.27 -9.75 37.23
N GLY A 32 15.78 -9.03 36.22
CA GLY A 32 16.21 -9.61 34.94
C GLY A 32 17.60 -10.27 35.03
N TYR A 33 17.91 -11.19 34.09
CA TYR A 33 19.08 -11.19 33.18
C TYR A 33 19.02 -12.43 32.23
N VAL A 34 18.97 -12.15 30.91
CA VAL A 34 19.63 -12.74 29.70
C VAL A 34 20.44 -14.06 29.81
N ALA A 35 20.59 -14.96 28.81
CA ALA A 35 20.40 -14.93 27.34
C ALA A 35 20.34 -16.35 26.70
N SER A 36 19.86 -16.37 25.44
CA SER A 36 20.16 -17.31 24.32
C SER A 36 19.72 -18.78 24.39
N SER A 37 18.80 -19.18 23.51
CA SER A 37 19.15 -19.82 22.22
C SER A 37 17.90 -20.37 21.50
N TYR A 38 17.91 -20.17 20.17
CA TYR A 38 17.21 -20.84 19.05
C TYR A 38 15.74 -21.37 19.13
N SER A 39 15.07 -21.14 17.99
CA SER A 39 13.98 -21.92 17.38
C SER A 39 12.50 -21.63 17.69
N SER A 40 11.94 -20.80 16.82
CA SER A 40 10.80 -21.10 15.92
C SER A 40 9.58 -21.88 16.43
N SER A 41 8.44 -21.17 16.49
CA SER A 41 7.14 -21.50 15.85
C SER A 41 6.15 -20.38 16.25
N ALA A 42 5.65 -19.59 15.30
CA ALA A 42 4.29 -19.68 14.75
C ALA A 42 3.21 -19.85 15.86
N SER A 43 2.15 -19.06 16.02
CA SER A 43 1.44 -18.17 15.10
C SER A 43 0.18 -17.62 15.82
N THR A 44 -0.27 -16.41 15.46
CA THR A 44 -1.69 -15.93 15.51
C THR A 44 -2.23 -15.60 16.93
N ALA A 45 -2.93 -14.51 17.25
CA ALA A 45 -3.54 -13.38 16.55
C ALA A 45 -3.69 -12.19 17.52
N GLY A 46 -3.91 -11.00 16.96
CA GLY A 46 -4.89 -10.04 17.49
C GLY A 46 -4.44 -9.18 18.67
N GLY A 47 -3.87 -8.01 18.36
CA GLY A 47 -3.62 -6.97 19.35
C GLY A 47 -3.50 -5.61 18.69
N TYR A 48 -4.65 -4.99 18.41
CA TYR A 48 -4.82 -3.57 18.10
C TYR A 48 -4.11 -2.72 19.16
N ARG A 49 -2.92 -2.22 18.83
CA ARG A 49 -2.21 -1.23 19.64
C ARG A 49 -2.41 0.14 19.00
N SER A 50 -3.39 0.86 19.55
CA SER A 50 -3.45 2.32 19.51
C SER A 50 -2.23 2.86 20.28
N GLY A 51 -1.13 3.09 19.57
CA GLY A 51 0.03 3.82 20.06
C GLY A 51 -0.14 5.29 19.72
N GLY A 52 -0.67 6.07 20.66
CA GLY A 52 -0.56 7.52 20.63
C GLY A 52 0.90 7.91 20.87
N GLY A 53 1.45 8.75 19.99
CA GLY A 53 2.81 9.27 20.13
C GLY A 53 3.12 10.36 19.12
N GLY A 54 3.07 11.61 19.61
CA GLY A 54 4.00 12.71 19.31
C GLY A 54 4.24 13.09 17.84
N GLY A 55 3.78 14.28 17.46
CA GLY A 55 4.12 14.90 16.18
C GLY A 55 5.61 15.25 16.02
N GLY A 56 6.03 15.37 14.76
CA GLY A 56 7.28 16.03 14.36
C GLY A 56 8.13 15.25 13.34
N GLY A 57 8.03 15.63 12.07
CA GLY A 57 9.01 15.29 11.02
C GLY A 57 8.76 13.95 10.31
N GLY A 58 8.37 14.01 9.03
CA GLY A 58 8.17 12.82 8.20
C GLY A 58 9.44 11.97 8.12
N SER A 59 9.45 10.86 8.86
CA SER A 59 10.56 9.89 8.82
C SER A 59 10.63 9.28 7.42
N LYS A 60 11.71 9.60 6.71
CA LYS A 60 12.01 9.03 5.38
C LYS A 60 12.37 7.57 5.57
N SER A 61 11.54 6.67 5.04
CA SER A 61 11.77 5.23 5.08
C SER A 61 12.30 4.76 3.73
N ARG A 62 13.39 3.97 3.71
CA ARG A 62 13.89 3.33 2.49
C ARG A 62 13.16 1.99 2.30
N PRO A 63 12.36 1.81 1.23
CA PRO A 63 11.75 0.52 0.96
C PRO A 63 12.78 -0.49 0.44
N ARG A 64 12.48 -1.79 0.57
CA ARG A 64 13.38 -2.88 0.17
C ARG A 64 13.70 -2.93 -1.33
N TRP A 65 12.82 -2.36 -2.17
CA TRP A 65 12.97 -2.29 -3.62
C TRP A 65 13.69 -1.03 -4.10
N SER A 66 13.98 -0.07 -3.21
CA SER A 66 14.76 1.10 -3.59
C SER A 66 16.22 0.71 -3.82
N ARG A 67 16.78 1.13 -4.96
CA ARG A 67 18.16 0.81 -5.32
C ARG A 67 19.15 1.45 -4.36
N VAL A 68 20.32 0.82 -4.21
CA VAL A 68 21.46 1.43 -3.51
C VAL A 68 21.84 2.70 -4.27
N GLY A 69 21.85 3.85 -3.58
CA GLY A 69 22.15 5.15 -4.19
C GLY A 69 20.96 5.89 -4.82
N SER A 70 19.74 5.35 -4.75
CA SER A 70 18.56 6.08 -5.23
C SER A 70 18.29 7.37 -4.42
N SER A 71 17.99 8.45 -5.14
CA SER A 71 17.60 9.76 -4.57
C SER A 71 16.10 9.84 -4.22
N VAL A 72 15.32 8.80 -4.56
CA VAL A 72 13.87 8.78 -4.36
C VAL A 72 13.52 8.57 -2.89
N SER A 73 12.79 9.51 -2.30
CA SER A 73 12.32 9.42 -0.92
C SER A 73 10.90 8.89 -0.81
N TYR A 74 10.66 8.01 0.15
CA TYR A 74 9.35 7.47 0.47
C TYR A 74 8.95 7.81 1.90
N THR A 75 7.67 8.11 2.10
CA THR A 75 7.09 8.19 3.45
C THR A 75 6.82 6.79 4.00
N SER A 76 6.73 6.64 5.32
CA SER A 76 6.40 5.36 5.95
C SER A 76 5.05 4.80 5.47
N ALA A 77 4.07 5.67 5.25
CA ALA A 77 2.76 5.31 4.69
C ALA A 77 2.86 4.83 3.22
N GLN A 78 3.71 5.49 2.42
CA GLN A 78 4.00 5.04 1.05
C GLN A 78 4.67 3.67 1.04
N VAL A 79 5.64 3.42 1.92
CA VAL A 79 6.29 2.10 1.98
C VAL A 79 5.29 1.01 2.39
N GLN A 80 4.47 1.23 3.42
CA GLN A 80 3.47 0.25 3.84
C GLN A 80 2.45 -0.06 2.75
N SER A 81 2.00 0.94 2.00
CA SER A 81 1.02 0.75 0.92
C SER A 81 1.59 0.12 -0.35
N LEU A 82 2.84 0.44 -0.71
CA LEU A 82 3.49 -0.10 -1.90
C LEU A 82 4.08 -1.51 -1.68
N THR A 83 4.29 -1.93 -0.43
CA THR A 83 4.81 -3.28 -0.11
C THR A 83 3.96 -4.42 -0.70
N PRO A 84 2.62 -4.49 -0.51
CA PRO A 84 1.82 -5.56 -1.12
C PRO A 84 1.82 -5.51 -2.65
N ILE A 85 1.94 -4.32 -3.25
CA ILE A 85 2.05 -4.17 -4.70
C ILE A 85 3.39 -4.73 -5.17
N ARG A 86 4.49 -4.45 -4.46
CA ARG A 86 5.81 -5.03 -4.76
C ARG A 86 5.79 -6.55 -4.71
N GLU A 87 5.18 -7.13 -3.68
CA GLU A 87 5.05 -8.59 -3.54
C GLU A 87 4.25 -9.20 -4.70
N ALA A 88 3.17 -8.54 -5.12
CA ALA A 88 2.40 -8.96 -6.29
C ALA A 88 3.23 -8.89 -7.60
N VAL A 89 4.05 -7.84 -7.77
CA VAL A 89 4.97 -7.71 -8.91
C VAL A 89 5.96 -8.87 -8.94
N GLU A 90 6.63 -9.16 -7.83
CA GLU A 90 7.63 -10.24 -7.75
C GLU A 90 7.01 -11.63 -7.98
N ALA A 91 5.83 -11.88 -7.41
CA ALA A 91 5.10 -13.13 -7.62
C ALA A 91 4.69 -13.33 -9.09
N ARG A 92 4.20 -12.27 -9.75
CA ARG A 92 3.85 -12.30 -11.17
C ARG A 92 5.06 -12.40 -12.08
N ALA A 93 6.15 -11.73 -11.74
CA ALA A 93 7.40 -11.86 -12.47
C ALA A 93 7.92 -13.30 -12.51
N THR A 94 7.75 -14.02 -11.40
CA THR A 94 8.15 -15.43 -11.28
C THR A 94 7.22 -16.36 -12.04
N SER A 95 5.90 -16.11 -11.99
CA SER A 95 4.90 -16.99 -12.60
C SER A 95 4.63 -16.70 -14.07
N GLN A 96 4.82 -15.46 -14.52
CA GLN A 96 4.48 -14.98 -15.87
C GLN A 96 5.55 -13.97 -16.33
N PRO A 97 6.73 -14.45 -16.80
CA PRO A 97 7.87 -13.60 -17.13
C PRO A 97 7.62 -12.68 -18.34
N ASP A 98 6.72 -13.07 -19.24
CA ASP A 98 6.43 -12.36 -20.49
C ASP A 98 5.53 -11.12 -20.33
N LEU A 99 4.95 -10.91 -19.15
CA LEU A 99 4.10 -9.74 -18.90
C LEU A 99 4.88 -8.43 -18.98
N ARG A 100 4.18 -7.37 -19.38
CA ARG A 100 4.68 -6.00 -19.24
C ARG A 100 4.72 -5.60 -17.77
N ASP A 101 5.53 -4.59 -17.45
CA ASP A 101 5.71 -4.17 -16.06
C ASP A 101 4.47 -3.45 -15.53
N VAL A 102 3.93 -2.51 -16.31
CA VAL A 102 2.79 -1.69 -15.89
C VAL A 102 1.80 -1.49 -17.02
N PHE A 103 0.53 -1.42 -16.68
CA PHE A 103 -0.55 -0.91 -17.52
C PHE A 103 -0.88 0.52 -17.11
N LEU A 104 -0.94 1.47 -18.05
CA LEU A 104 -1.36 2.85 -17.78
C LEU A 104 -2.78 3.12 -18.29
N CYS A 105 -3.72 3.20 -17.35
CA CYS A 105 -5.09 3.63 -17.58
C CYS A 105 -5.21 5.16 -17.43
N HIS A 106 -5.89 5.82 -18.36
CA HIS A 106 -6.12 7.27 -18.33
C HIS A 106 -7.40 7.63 -19.09
N ALA A 107 -7.91 8.84 -18.87
CA ALA A 107 -9.03 9.35 -19.66
C ALA A 107 -8.55 9.70 -21.08
N TRP A 108 -9.41 9.48 -22.07
CA TRP A 108 -9.13 9.79 -23.48
C TRP A 108 -8.62 11.23 -23.70
N ASP A 109 -9.14 12.19 -22.94
CA ASP A 109 -8.79 13.60 -23.09
C ASP A 109 -7.36 13.90 -22.60
N ASP A 110 -6.78 13.04 -21.75
CA ASP A 110 -5.41 13.19 -21.24
C ASP A 110 -4.33 12.60 -22.16
N ARG A 111 -4.72 11.94 -23.26
CA ARG A 111 -3.81 11.16 -24.12
C ARG A 111 -2.65 11.95 -24.70
N GLN A 112 -2.81 13.27 -24.92
CA GLN A 112 -1.76 14.15 -25.42
C GLN A 112 -1.13 15.02 -24.32
N GLY A 113 -1.65 14.96 -23.09
CA GLY A 113 -1.19 15.75 -21.96
C GLY A 113 -0.51 14.88 -20.90
N PRO A 114 -1.08 14.77 -19.69
CA PRO A 114 -0.38 14.16 -18.56
C PRO A 114 -0.15 12.66 -18.74
N ALA A 115 -1.01 11.96 -19.49
CA ALA A 115 -0.82 10.53 -19.76
C ALA A 115 0.40 10.27 -20.65
N LYS A 116 0.60 11.10 -21.68
CA LYS A 116 1.77 11.03 -22.56
C LYS A 116 3.05 11.33 -21.78
N GLN A 117 3.04 12.39 -20.96
CA GLN A 117 4.19 12.76 -20.14
C GLN A 117 4.58 11.61 -19.19
N LEU A 118 3.62 11.04 -18.46
CA LEU A 118 3.90 9.92 -17.55
C LEU A 118 4.41 8.68 -18.30
N HIS A 119 3.81 8.36 -19.45
CA HIS A 119 4.25 7.25 -20.28
C HIS A 119 5.71 7.43 -20.76
N GLU A 120 6.06 8.62 -21.27
CA GLU A 120 7.43 8.92 -21.72
C GLU A 120 8.45 8.81 -20.59
N LEU A 121 8.12 9.31 -19.40
CA LEU A 121 8.97 9.19 -18.21
C LEU A 121 9.17 7.73 -17.79
N LEU A 122 8.11 6.91 -17.80
CA LEU A 122 8.19 5.49 -17.47
C LEU A 122 9.05 4.72 -18.47
N VAL A 123 8.87 4.98 -19.77
CA VAL A 123 9.67 4.35 -20.83
C VAL A 123 11.14 4.79 -20.74
N ALA A 124 11.39 6.07 -20.48
CA ALA A 124 12.75 6.58 -20.27
C ALA A 124 13.43 5.95 -19.04
N ALA A 125 12.65 5.59 -18.01
CA ALA A 125 13.12 4.85 -16.84
C ALA A 125 13.30 3.33 -17.10
N GLY A 126 13.03 2.86 -18.33
CA GLY A 126 13.20 1.46 -18.73
C GLY A 126 12.01 0.54 -18.39
N VAL A 127 10.86 1.11 -18.03
CA VAL A 127 9.65 0.34 -17.69
C VAL A 127 8.90 -0.07 -18.96
N LYS A 128 8.52 -1.35 -19.06
CA LYS A 128 7.64 -1.81 -20.14
C LYS A 128 6.19 -1.43 -19.84
N VAL A 129 5.69 -0.40 -20.52
CA VAL A 129 4.34 0.12 -20.33
C VAL A 129 3.37 -0.46 -21.36
N TRP A 130 2.20 -0.91 -20.91
CA TRP A 130 1.02 -1.11 -21.74
C TRP A 130 0.21 0.19 -21.77
N PHE A 131 0.07 0.78 -22.95
CA PHE A 131 -0.53 2.09 -23.12
C PHE A 131 -1.76 1.97 -24.01
N SER A 132 -2.92 2.36 -23.48
CA SER A 132 -4.19 2.12 -24.15
C SER A 132 -4.27 2.73 -25.56
N GLU A 133 -3.65 3.88 -25.81
CA GLU A 133 -3.61 4.48 -27.16
C GLU A 133 -2.87 3.63 -28.20
N LYS A 134 -1.88 2.85 -27.77
CA LYS A 134 -1.06 2.01 -28.67
C LYS A 134 -1.58 0.59 -28.75
N ASP A 135 -2.16 0.09 -27.65
CA ASP A 135 -2.48 -1.31 -27.46
C ASP A 135 -3.99 -1.63 -27.53
N LEU A 136 -4.88 -0.62 -27.60
CA LEU A 136 -6.33 -0.79 -27.80
C LEU A 136 -6.85 -0.10 -29.07
N GLY A 137 -7.80 -0.75 -29.73
CA GLY A 137 -8.55 -0.14 -30.82
C GLY A 137 -9.51 0.96 -30.32
N LEU A 138 -9.79 1.93 -31.19
CA LEU A 138 -10.76 3.00 -30.93
C LEU A 138 -12.14 2.42 -30.58
N GLY A 139 -12.78 2.95 -29.53
CA GLY A 139 -14.14 2.57 -29.14
C GLY A 139 -14.26 1.33 -28.23
N VAL A 140 -13.14 0.77 -27.73
CA VAL A 140 -13.21 -0.27 -26.69
C VAL A 140 -13.62 0.37 -25.36
N PRO A 141 -14.65 -0.16 -24.66
CA PRO A 141 -15.03 0.32 -23.34
C PRO A 141 -13.85 0.27 -22.36
N MET A 142 -13.74 1.29 -21.49
CA MET A 142 -12.64 1.42 -20.52
C MET A 142 -12.47 0.17 -19.64
N MET A 143 -13.55 -0.52 -19.29
CA MET A 143 -13.50 -1.74 -18.49
C MET A 143 -12.75 -2.88 -19.18
N ARG A 144 -13.07 -3.14 -20.45
CA ARG A 144 -12.37 -4.16 -21.25
C ARG A 144 -10.91 -3.78 -21.49
N ALA A 145 -10.64 -2.48 -21.56
CA ALA A 145 -9.28 -1.96 -21.63
C ALA A 145 -8.48 -2.27 -20.36
N ILE A 146 -9.08 -2.09 -19.18
CA ILE A 146 -8.45 -2.41 -17.90
C ILE A 146 -8.23 -3.92 -17.75
N ASP A 147 -9.23 -4.75 -18.07
CA ASP A 147 -9.10 -6.22 -18.00
C ASP A 147 -7.93 -6.72 -18.84
N LYS A 148 -7.85 -6.27 -20.09
CA LYS A 148 -6.75 -6.62 -21.00
C LYS A 148 -5.43 -6.06 -20.51
N GLY A 149 -5.41 -4.83 -20.01
CA GLY A 149 -4.20 -4.20 -19.46
C GLY A 149 -3.65 -5.00 -18.28
N LEU A 150 -4.51 -5.38 -17.33
CA LEU A 150 -4.15 -6.15 -16.13
C LEU A 150 -3.82 -7.61 -16.41
N ALA A 151 -4.41 -8.21 -17.44
CA ALA A 151 -4.05 -9.56 -17.89
C ALA A 151 -2.66 -9.58 -18.54
N ASN A 152 -2.24 -8.48 -19.17
CA ASN A 152 -0.95 -8.38 -19.88
C ASN A 152 0.14 -7.62 -19.10
N SER A 153 -0.16 -7.19 -17.88
CA SER A 153 0.76 -6.40 -17.04
C SER A 153 0.85 -6.95 -15.62
N ARG A 154 1.99 -6.71 -14.97
CA ARG A 154 2.19 -7.11 -13.57
C ARG A 154 1.35 -6.27 -12.61
N ILE A 155 1.27 -4.97 -12.87
CA ILE A 155 0.41 -4.02 -12.14
C ILE A 155 -0.29 -3.05 -13.09
N GLY A 156 -1.36 -2.42 -12.62
CA GLY A 156 -2.07 -1.35 -13.29
C GLY A 156 -1.91 -0.01 -12.56
N LEU A 157 -1.76 1.05 -13.33
CA LEU A 157 -1.69 2.43 -12.90
C LEU A 157 -2.95 3.12 -13.42
N VAL A 158 -3.61 3.91 -12.58
CA VAL A 158 -4.77 4.71 -12.98
C VAL A 158 -4.43 6.16 -12.80
N LEU A 159 -4.23 6.89 -13.90
CA LEU A 159 -4.02 8.33 -13.87
C LEU A 159 -5.37 9.03 -13.64
N VAL A 160 -5.57 9.51 -12.41
CA VAL A 160 -6.79 10.18 -11.98
C VAL A 160 -6.64 11.68 -12.19
N THR A 161 -7.30 12.18 -13.24
CA THR A 161 -7.40 13.60 -13.59
C THR A 161 -8.84 14.09 -13.47
N PRO A 162 -9.10 15.41 -13.53
CA PRO A 162 -10.46 15.93 -13.66
C PRO A 162 -11.23 15.31 -14.84
N ALA A 163 -10.56 15.11 -15.99
CA ALA A 163 -11.19 14.48 -17.16
C ALA A 163 -11.64 13.03 -16.88
N LEU A 164 -10.87 12.28 -16.09
CA LEU A 164 -11.28 10.95 -15.65
C LEU A 164 -12.50 11.02 -14.73
N LEU A 165 -12.48 11.93 -13.75
CA LEU A 165 -13.57 12.08 -12.78
C LEU A 165 -14.90 12.47 -13.45
N ASP A 166 -14.86 13.26 -14.52
CA ASP A 166 -16.04 13.65 -15.29
C ASP A 166 -16.62 12.52 -16.16
N ARG A 167 -15.80 11.52 -16.49
CA ARG A 167 -16.18 10.37 -17.34
C ARG A 167 -16.63 9.15 -16.53
N LEU A 168 -16.02 8.90 -15.36
CA LEU A 168 -16.34 7.75 -14.51
C LEU A 168 -17.86 7.58 -14.24
N PRO A 169 -18.65 8.63 -13.94
CA PRO A 169 -20.09 8.50 -13.76
C PRO A 169 -20.86 8.18 -15.06
N LYS A 170 -20.34 8.62 -16.22
CA LYS A 170 -21.01 8.52 -17.52
C LYS A 170 -20.80 7.16 -18.19
N GLU A 171 -19.70 6.48 -17.89
CA GLU A 171 -19.39 5.17 -18.47
C GLU A 171 -20.15 3.99 -17.84
N SER A 172 -21.15 4.26 -16.98
CA SER A 172 -21.94 3.23 -16.29
C SER A 172 -21.05 2.17 -15.64
N VAL A 173 -20.08 2.62 -14.86
CA VAL A 173 -19.22 1.73 -14.07
C VAL A 173 -20.09 1.13 -12.96
N ALA A 174 -20.63 -0.07 -13.20
CA ALA A 174 -21.26 -0.82 -12.13
C ALA A 174 -20.19 -1.11 -11.07
N ASP A 175 -20.41 -0.70 -9.83
CA ASP A 175 -19.51 -0.89 -8.70
C ASP A 175 -18.97 -2.33 -8.59
N LYS A 176 -19.73 -3.32 -9.10
CA LYS A 176 -19.36 -4.74 -9.14
C LYS A 176 -18.17 -5.06 -10.03
N GLU A 177 -18.00 -4.42 -11.19
CA GLU A 177 -16.90 -4.74 -12.11
C GLU A 177 -15.59 -4.07 -11.70
N LEU A 178 -15.68 -2.82 -11.23
CA LEU A 178 -14.54 -2.14 -10.62
C LEU A 178 -14.06 -2.88 -9.36
N SER A 179 -14.98 -3.46 -8.58
CA SER A 179 -14.65 -4.31 -7.43
C SER A 179 -13.86 -5.56 -7.82
N ALA A 180 -14.18 -6.21 -8.94
CA ALA A 180 -13.48 -7.42 -9.40
C ALA A 180 -12.03 -7.11 -9.82
N LEU A 181 -11.82 -5.97 -10.49
CA LEU A 181 -10.49 -5.52 -10.90
C LEU A 181 -9.64 -5.03 -9.71
N LEU A 182 -10.29 -4.43 -8.70
CA LEU A 182 -9.63 -3.97 -7.47
C LEU A 182 -9.33 -5.09 -6.47
N ALA A 183 -9.95 -6.26 -6.60
CA ALA A 183 -9.70 -7.40 -5.71
C ALA A 183 -8.26 -7.93 -5.80
N GLY A 184 -7.58 -7.71 -6.94
CA GLY A 184 -6.22 -8.20 -7.17
C GLY A 184 -5.10 -7.42 -6.48
N ASN A 185 -5.38 -6.33 -5.73
CA ASN A 185 -4.36 -5.41 -5.17
C ASN A 185 -3.34 -4.86 -6.20
N GLN A 186 -3.66 -4.92 -7.49
CA GLN A 186 -2.73 -4.61 -8.58
C GLN A 186 -2.86 -3.19 -9.11
N LEU A 187 -3.85 -2.42 -8.65
CA LEU A 187 -4.14 -1.08 -9.15
C LEU A 187 -3.60 -0.01 -8.21
N VAL A 188 -2.80 0.90 -8.77
CA VAL A 188 -2.24 2.07 -8.07
C VAL A 188 -2.81 3.34 -8.67
N PRO A 189 -3.65 4.10 -7.92
CA PRO A 189 -4.13 5.40 -8.40
C PRO A 189 -3.00 6.44 -8.36
N ILE A 190 -2.94 7.30 -9.37
CA ILE A 190 -2.03 8.44 -9.46
C ILE A 190 -2.89 9.68 -9.63
N VAL A 191 -3.05 10.45 -8.55
CA VAL A 191 -3.87 11.66 -8.55
C VAL A 191 -3.08 12.80 -9.19
N HIS A 192 -3.60 13.37 -10.28
CA HIS A 192 -2.98 14.45 -11.02
C HIS A 192 -3.96 15.61 -11.26
N ASN A 193 -3.55 16.83 -10.88
CA ASN A 193 -4.39 18.05 -10.95
C ASN A 193 -5.78 17.88 -10.31
N THR A 194 -5.92 17.00 -9.32
CA THR A 194 -7.15 16.75 -8.58
C THR A 194 -6.84 16.30 -7.14
N THR A 195 -7.84 15.90 -6.36
CA THR A 195 -7.71 15.47 -4.97
C THR A 195 -8.28 14.07 -4.75
N TYR A 196 -7.76 13.40 -3.71
CA TYR A 196 -8.33 12.12 -3.26
C TYR A 196 -9.79 12.25 -2.81
N GLU A 197 -10.20 13.43 -2.32
CA GLU A 197 -11.58 13.71 -1.95
C GLU A 197 -12.50 13.72 -3.18
N ALA A 198 -12.07 14.38 -4.27
CA ALA A 198 -12.81 14.38 -5.53
C ALA A 198 -12.92 12.97 -6.11
N LEU A 199 -11.84 12.19 -6.05
CA LEU A 199 -11.87 10.78 -6.43
C LEU A 199 -12.83 9.97 -5.55
N ARG A 200 -12.86 10.21 -4.23
CA ARG A 200 -13.74 9.49 -3.30
C ARG A 200 -15.21 9.74 -3.57
N ASN A 201 -15.58 10.95 -3.98
CA ASN A 201 -16.97 11.30 -4.31
C ASN A 201 -17.47 10.57 -5.56
N VAL A 202 -16.57 10.29 -6.51
CA VAL A 202 -16.91 9.62 -7.77
C VAL A 202 -16.75 8.11 -7.68
N SER A 203 -15.67 7.64 -7.05
CA SER A 203 -15.34 6.23 -6.89
C SER A 203 -14.70 5.98 -5.52
N PRO A 204 -15.52 5.69 -4.49
CA PRO A 204 -15.02 5.33 -3.16
C PRO A 204 -14.08 4.12 -3.18
N LEU A 205 -14.32 3.17 -4.09
CA LEU A 205 -13.51 1.95 -4.23
C LEU A 205 -12.09 2.26 -4.71
N LEU A 206 -11.91 3.11 -5.72
CA LEU A 206 -10.58 3.56 -6.15
C LEU A 206 -9.91 4.43 -5.08
N ALA A 207 -10.67 5.31 -4.44
CA ALA A 207 -10.15 6.17 -3.37
C ALA A 207 -9.80 5.43 -2.08
N SER A 208 -10.30 4.21 -1.88
CA SER A 208 -9.90 3.34 -0.76
C SER A 208 -8.47 2.83 -0.90
N ARG A 209 -7.89 2.93 -2.10
CA ARG A 209 -6.53 2.51 -2.39
C ARG A 209 -5.57 3.67 -2.19
N THR A 210 -4.48 3.36 -1.52
CA THR A 210 -3.36 4.29 -1.41
C THR A 210 -2.63 4.33 -2.73
N GLY A 211 -2.33 5.53 -3.20
CA GLY A 211 -1.61 5.75 -4.44
C GLY A 211 -0.66 6.94 -4.34
N LEU A 212 -0.23 7.42 -5.49
CA LEU A 212 0.70 8.56 -5.60
C LEU A 212 -0.07 9.83 -5.95
N SER A 213 0.48 10.98 -5.61
CA SER A 213 -0.12 12.29 -5.87
C SER A 213 0.91 13.21 -6.50
N THR A 214 0.57 13.79 -7.65
CA THR A 214 1.46 14.75 -8.30
C THR A 214 1.50 16.11 -7.59
N LYS A 215 0.67 16.29 -6.56
CA LYS A 215 0.71 17.46 -5.66
C LYS A 215 1.79 17.32 -4.59
N GLU A 216 2.10 16.09 -4.20
CA GLU A 216 3.12 15.79 -3.19
C GLU A 216 4.50 15.60 -3.83
N ASP A 217 4.55 14.85 -4.92
CA ASP A 217 5.76 14.55 -5.66
C ASP A 217 5.58 14.98 -7.13
N PRO A 218 6.58 15.59 -7.79
CA PRO A 218 6.48 15.90 -9.21
C PRO A 218 6.37 14.60 -10.03
N MET A 219 5.83 14.69 -11.26
CA MET A 219 5.54 13.53 -12.11
C MET A 219 6.77 12.66 -12.36
N GLU A 220 7.95 13.27 -12.45
CA GLU A 220 9.25 12.62 -12.64
C GLU A 220 9.59 11.73 -11.44
N VAL A 221 9.32 12.19 -10.22
CA VAL A 221 9.55 11.42 -8.99
C VAL A 221 8.52 10.31 -8.88
N VAL A 222 7.27 10.55 -9.26
CA VAL A 222 6.22 9.51 -9.33
C VAL A 222 6.63 8.39 -10.29
N ALA A 223 7.11 8.74 -11.49
CA ALA A 223 7.59 7.77 -12.47
C ALA A 223 8.81 7.00 -11.94
N ALA A 224 9.76 7.68 -11.28
CA ALA A 224 10.92 7.03 -10.66
C ALA A 224 10.51 6.04 -9.55
N LYS A 225 9.54 6.40 -8.69
CA LYS A 225 8.99 5.50 -7.66
C LYS A 225 8.39 4.25 -8.26
N ILE A 226 7.64 4.39 -9.36
CA ILE A 226 7.03 3.27 -10.07
C ILE A 226 8.11 2.40 -10.73
N ALA A 227 9.11 3.01 -11.35
CA ALA A 227 10.23 2.29 -11.97
C ALA A 227 11.01 1.45 -10.94
N GLU A 228 11.27 1.99 -9.75
CA GLU A 228 11.85 1.21 -8.66
C GLU A 228 10.92 0.10 -8.17
N LEU A 229 9.62 0.36 -8.11
CA LEU A 229 8.63 -0.62 -7.66
C LEU A 229 8.58 -1.85 -8.56
N VAL A 230 8.76 -1.66 -9.87
CA VAL A 230 8.70 -2.76 -10.86
C VAL A 230 10.05 -3.32 -11.27
N ALA A 231 11.15 -2.67 -10.88
CA ALA A 231 12.50 -3.16 -11.15
C ALA A 231 12.75 -4.48 -10.40
N LEU A 232 13.02 -5.55 -11.15
CA LEU A 232 13.42 -6.85 -10.60
C LEU A 232 14.95 -6.95 -10.54
#